data_AF-A0A6J1I646-F1
#
_entry.id   AF-A0A6J1I646-F1
#
_cell.length_a   1.000
_cell.length_b   1.000
_cell.length_c   1.000
_cell.angle_alpha   90.00
_cell.angle_beta   90.00
_cell.angle_gamma   90.00
#
_symmetry.space_group_name_H-M   'P 1'
#
loop_
_entity.id
_entity.type
_entity.pdbx_description
1 polymer ?
#
loop_
_entity_poly.entity_id
_entity_poly.type
_entity_poly.pdbx_seq_one_letter_code
_entity_poly.pdbx_strand_id
1 'polypeptide(L)'
;MDSSTFETDEPLTPAGRLFLRPEINQIIHCVIGVRDSIDVDSVKSQIAGSVMVQHPRFSSLLVRDRNGVEYWRRTSIEVDRHVIVVAEPVLDDGASDEKAVNEYLADLAINSSMDADKPLWEIHLLLAHKCAIFRIHHALGDGISLMSMFLTCCRRADDPNALPTIVLDSRPARKTRRWRWAEEIPKMLLAVWFNFLFVAEFILRALWVSDRKSPISGGDGVELWPRKMATAKFAVEDMKAVKKAVANVTMNDVLFSVIGAGLSRYLEHRQPKGLKEGLQLTGVAMVNLREQRGLQELTQMMKGNRGFGWGNKLGILLLPVNYEKKTLDPLQCVVRTKKMLDRKKRSFEAHFSYGVGKLIMSYLGPKVACILNYRIVCNTSFTISNVIGPREEITIGGNPITYIRSTSTSLPHTITMHMVSYAGRAEMQILVAKDIIPDPEFLAECLENALLEMKTAATIFQTK
;
A
#
# COMPACT_ATOMS: atom_id res chain seq x y z
N MET A 1 33.95 35.69 -8.02
CA MET A 1 32.50 36.00 -7.98
C MET A 1 31.83 34.96 -8.85
N ASP A 2 31.52 33.81 -8.26
CA ASP A 2 30.80 32.75 -8.96
C ASP A 2 29.32 32.85 -8.60
N SER A 3 28.51 33.06 -9.63
CA SER A 3 27.06 33.04 -9.58
C SER A 3 26.60 31.63 -9.22
N SER A 4 26.37 31.38 -7.93
CA SER A 4 25.63 30.21 -7.47
C SER A 4 24.22 30.28 -8.06
N THR A 5 23.92 29.40 -9.01
CA THR A 5 22.55 29.09 -9.40
C THR A 5 21.81 28.67 -8.15
N PHE A 6 20.97 29.55 -7.59
CA PHE A 6 19.99 29.19 -6.60
C PHE A 6 19.07 28.15 -7.26
N GLU A 7 19.26 26.87 -6.93
CA GLU A 7 18.22 25.88 -7.21
C GLU A 7 16.96 26.35 -6.49
N THR A 8 15.96 26.73 -7.29
CA THR A 8 14.71 27.27 -6.77
C THR A 8 13.98 26.21 -5.96
N ASP A 9 13.60 26.53 -4.71
CA ASP A 9 12.78 25.69 -3.86
C ASP A 9 11.56 25.15 -4.66
N GLU A 10 11.34 23.83 -4.62
CA GLU A 10 10.22 23.21 -5.35
C GLU A 10 8.96 23.16 -4.47
N PRO A 11 7.78 23.48 -5.00
CA PRO A 11 6.55 23.35 -4.23
C PRO A 11 6.23 21.89 -3.89
N LEU A 12 5.60 21.70 -2.73
CA LEU A 12 5.02 20.40 -2.40
C LEU A 12 3.82 20.07 -3.29
N THR A 13 3.67 18.79 -3.60
CA THR A 13 2.47 18.32 -4.30
C THR A 13 1.25 18.43 -3.37
N PRO A 14 0.03 18.63 -3.90
CA PRO A 14 -1.18 18.67 -3.08
C PRO A 14 -1.32 17.47 -2.13
N ALA A 15 -1.08 16.26 -2.64
CA ALA A 15 -1.09 15.05 -1.82
C ALA A 15 0.05 15.04 -0.77
N GLY A 16 1.24 15.56 -1.11
CA GLY A 16 2.31 15.70 -0.11
C GLY A 16 1.93 16.63 1.04
N ARG A 17 1.24 17.74 0.76
CA ARG A 17 0.73 18.66 1.79
C ARG A 17 -0.38 18.01 2.63
N LEU A 18 -1.20 17.15 2.02
CA LEU A 18 -2.20 16.36 2.71
C LEU A 18 -1.54 15.40 3.71
N PHE A 19 -0.55 14.62 3.29
CA PHE A 19 0.14 13.65 4.17
C PHE A 19 1.05 14.27 5.22
N LEU A 20 1.26 15.60 5.23
CA LEU A 20 1.98 16.32 6.29
C LEU A 20 1.06 16.85 7.39
N ARG A 21 -0.25 16.65 7.23
CA ARG A 21 -1.21 17.08 8.24
C ARG A 21 -1.08 16.17 9.46
N PRO A 22 -1.07 16.71 10.69
CA PRO A 22 -0.84 15.92 11.90
C PRO A 22 -1.74 14.68 12.02
N GLU A 23 -3.00 14.81 11.57
CA GLU A 23 -4.01 13.76 11.64
C GLU A 23 -3.75 12.59 10.67
N ILE A 24 -2.93 12.79 9.64
CA ILE A 24 -2.61 11.80 8.60
C ILE A 24 -1.12 11.88 8.21
N ASN A 25 -0.25 12.07 9.20
CA ASN A 25 1.20 12.17 9.03
C ASN A 25 1.78 10.80 8.67
N GLN A 26 1.59 10.40 7.41
CA GLN A 26 1.71 9.01 6.99
C GLN A 26 3.16 8.65 6.69
N ILE A 27 3.68 7.66 7.41
CA ILE A 27 4.98 7.05 7.17
C ILE A 27 4.77 5.68 6.55
N ILE A 28 5.52 5.40 5.49
CA ILE A 28 5.64 4.09 4.86
C ILE A 28 6.89 3.41 5.41
N HIS A 29 6.77 2.15 5.78
CA HIS A 29 7.89 1.29 6.12
C HIS A 29 8.00 0.22 5.04
N CYS A 30 9.14 0.18 4.35
CA CYS A 30 9.50 -0.89 3.42
C CYS A 30 10.51 -1.79 4.12
N VAL A 31 10.20 -3.06 4.27
CA VAL A 31 10.97 -4.01 5.08
C VAL A 31 11.60 -5.02 4.13
N ILE A 32 12.92 -5.14 4.20
CA ILE A 32 13.72 -5.94 3.29
C ILE A 32 14.54 -6.93 4.12
N GLY A 33 14.22 -8.20 4.00
CA GLY A 33 15.05 -9.27 4.54
C GLY A 33 16.18 -9.61 3.57
N VAL A 34 17.38 -9.86 4.09
CA VAL A 34 18.53 -10.29 3.30
C VAL A 34 19.11 -11.61 3.82
N ARG A 35 19.86 -12.32 2.98
CA ARG A 35 20.39 -13.65 3.29
C ARG A 35 21.64 -13.58 4.17
N ASP A 36 22.55 -12.70 3.80
CA ASP A 36 23.87 -12.57 4.41
C ASP A 36 23.89 -11.43 5.43
N SER A 37 24.91 -11.40 6.30
CA SER A 37 25.08 -10.33 7.28
C SER A 37 25.19 -8.95 6.61
N ILE A 38 24.67 -7.93 7.28
CA ILE A 38 24.68 -6.55 6.78
C ILE A 38 25.98 -5.86 7.22
N ASP A 39 26.83 -5.50 6.25
CA ASP A 39 27.96 -4.60 6.47
C ASP A 39 27.49 -3.14 6.40
N VAL A 40 27.53 -2.46 7.54
CA VAL A 40 27.03 -1.09 7.70
C VAL A 40 27.79 -0.10 6.81
N ASP A 41 29.11 -0.24 6.67
CA ASP A 41 29.92 0.72 5.91
C ASP A 41 29.72 0.54 4.40
N SER A 42 29.58 -0.71 3.95
CA SER A 42 29.15 -1.03 2.59
C SER A 42 27.76 -0.44 2.28
N VAL A 43 26.78 -0.60 3.19
CA VAL A 43 25.45 -0.01 3.02
C VAL A 43 25.51 1.50 2.90
N LYS A 44 26.23 2.20 3.79
CA LYS A 44 26.41 3.65 3.72
C LYS A 44 27.05 4.09 2.41
N SER A 45 28.10 3.40 1.97
CA SER A 45 28.78 3.67 0.70
C SER A 45 27.85 3.50 -0.50
N GLN A 46 27.01 2.45 -0.49
CA GLN A 46 26.04 2.22 -1.57
C GLN A 46 24.94 3.28 -1.59
N ILE A 47 24.43 3.70 -0.43
CA ILE A 47 23.45 4.78 -0.33
C ILE A 47 24.02 6.06 -0.92
N ALA A 48 25.25 6.45 -0.53
CA ALA A 48 25.93 7.64 -1.02
C ALA A 48 26.11 7.64 -2.55
N GLY A 49 26.35 6.48 -3.16
CA GLY A 49 26.48 6.31 -4.61
C GLY A 49 25.17 6.07 -5.37
N SER A 50 24.03 5.96 -4.67
CA SER A 50 22.77 5.52 -5.28
C SER A 50 22.03 6.63 -6.06
N VAL A 51 21.14 6.21 -6.95
CA VAL A 51 20.22 7.13 -7.66
C VAL A 51 19.23 7.79 -6.69
N MET A 52 18.97 7.17 -5.53
CA MET A 52 18.08 7.71 -4.51
C MET A 52 18.55 9.07 -4.02
N VAL A 53 19.81 9.20 -3.58
CA VAL A 53 20.36 10.47 -3.05
C VAL A 53 20.60 11.51 -4.15
N GLN A 54 20.58 11.11 -5.42
CA GLN A 54 20.61 12.02 -6.57
C GLN A 54 19.22 12.60 -6.90
N HIS A 55 18.16 11.91 -6.48
CA HIS A 55 16.80 12.30 -6.79
C HIS A 55 16.36 13.49 -5.92
N PRO A 56 15.88 14.62 -6.51
CA PRO A 56 15.63 15.86 -5.78
C PRO A 56 14.76 15.70 -4.53
N ARG A 57 13.72 14.85 -4.57
CA ARG A 57 12.84 14.61 -3.41
C ARG A 57 13.55 13.99 -2.21
N PHE A 58 14.50 13.08 -2.43
CA PHE A 58 15.25 12.44 -1.34
C PHE A 58 16.44 13.28 -0.89
N SER A 59 16.87 14.24 -1.70
CA SER A 59 17.93 15.20 -1.38
C SER A 59 17.41 16.58 -1.01
N SER A 60 16.20 16.67 -0.44
CA SER A 60 15.59 17.94 -0.06
C SER A 60 15.00 17.94 1.34
N LEU A 61 15.18 19.06 2.04
CA LEU A 61 14.54 19.38 3.30
C LEU A 61 13.10 19.83 3.07
N LEU A 62 12.23 19.50 4.03
CA LEU A 62 10.90 20.08 4.10
C LEU A 62 10.97 21.42 4.83
N VAL A 63 10.73 22.53 4.11
CA VAL A 63 10.77 23.89 4.68
C VAL A 63 9.40 24.53 4.60
N ARG A 64 9.08 25.38 5.57
CA ARG A 64 7.89 26.26 5.55
C ARG A 64 8.31 27.70 5.39
N ASP A 65 7.64 28.43 4.49
CA ASP A 65 7.83 29.87 4.36
C ASP A 65 7.09 30.65 5.48
N ARG A 66 7.22 31.98 5.45
CA ARG A 66 6.55 32.87 6.42
C ARG A 66 5.02 32.82 6.35
N ASN A 67 4.46 32.36 5.23
CA ASN A 67 3.03 32.22 5.00
C ASN A 67 2.52 30.82 5.37
N GLY A 68 3.40 29.93 5.86
CA GLY A 68 3.09 28.55 6.20
C GLY A 68 2.94 27.62 4.99
N VAL A 69 3.44 28.00 3.82
CA VAL A 69 3.45 27.17 2.62
C VAL A 69 4.70 26.27 2.64
N GLU A 70 4.50 24.99 2.34
CA GLU A 70 5.55 23.99 2.35
C GLU A 70 6.30 23.87 1.01
N TYR A 71 7.63 23.79 1.05
CA TYR A 71 8.52 23.61 -0.09
C TYR A 71 9.62 22.57 0.17
N TRP A 72 10.17 22.02 -0.91
CA TRP A 72 11.38 21.20 -0.91
C TRP A 72 12.58 22.08 -1.22
N ARG A 73 13.54 22.09 -0.30
CA ARG A 73 14.82 22.78 -0.47
C ARG A 73 15.94 21.79 -0.61
N ARG A 74 16.66 21.82 -1.73
CA ARG A 74 17.80 20.92 -1.97
C ARG A 74 18.86 21.09 -0.87
N THR A 75 19.42 19.98 -0.41
CA THR A 75 20.50 19.93 0.59
C THR A 75 21.50 18.85 0.27
N SER A 76 22.71 18.94 0.84
CA SER A 76 23.63 17.81 0.92
C SER A 76 23.10 16.75 1.89
N ILE A 77 23.32 15.48 1.55
CA ILE A 77 22.94 14.33 2.40
C ILE A 77 24.12 13.92 3.27
N GLU A 78 23.91 13.91 4.58
CA GLU A 78 24.82 13.30 5.56
C GLU A 78 24.31 11.88 5.88
N VAL A 79 24.80 10.87 5.16
CA VAL A 79 24.26 9.49 5.21
C VAL A 79 24.21 8.92 6.62
N ASP A 80 25.19 9.22 7.47
CA ASP A 80 25.23 8.75 8.86
C ASP A 80 24.01 9.18 9.69
N ARG A 81 23.42 10.35 9.40
CA ARG A 81 22.21 10.83 10.09
C ARG A 81 20.94 10.07 9.69
N HIS A 82 20.99 9.33 8.59
CA HIS A 82 19.86 8.59 8.03
C HIS A 82 19.95 7.09 8.29
N VAL A 83 21.12 6.55 8.67
CA VAL A 83 21.32 5.12 8.93
C VAL A 83 21.31 4.86 10.42
N ILE A 84 20.27 4.19 10.89
CA ILE A 84 20.07 3.83 12.31
C ILE A 84 20.44 2.36 12.48
N VAL A 85 21.48 2.09 13.25
CA VAL A 85 21.96 0.72 13.47
C VAL A 85 21.37 0.16 14.75
N VAL A 86 20.68 -0.99 14.65
CA VAL A 86 20.15 -1.76 15.78
C VAL A 86 20.93 -3.08 15.80
N ALA A 87 21.98 -3.12 16.62
CA ALA A 87 22.89 -4.25 16.69
C ALA A 87 22.30 -5.41 17.52
N GLU A 88 21.69 -5.09 18.66
CA GLU A 88 21.12 -6.07 19.57
C GLU A 88 19.80 -6.65 19.04
N PRO A 89 19.48 -7.92 19.39
CA PRO A 89 18.17 -8.50 19.11
C PRO A 89 17.03 -7.66 19.72
N VAL A 90 15.94 -7.49 18.98
CA VAL A 90 14.77 -6.72 19.44
C VAL A 90 13.99 -7.46 20.53
N LEU A 91 14.03 -8.80 20.52
CA LEU A 91 13.35 -9.68 21.48
C LEU A 91 14.34 -10.72 22.03
N ASP A 92 13.99 -11.29 23.20
CA ASP A 92 14.76 -12.32 23.89
C ASP A 92 14.96 -13.61 23.07
N ASP A 93 15.96 -14.40 23.49
CA ASP A 93 16.32 -15.68 22.87
C ASP A 93 15.12 -16.65 22.77
N GLY A 94 14.74 -16.97 21.53
CA GLY A 94 13.67 -17.92 21.20
C GLY A 94 12.52 -17.33 20.38
N ALA A 95 12.41 -16.00 20.26
CA ALA A 95 11.50 -15.38 19.31
C ALA A 95 12.02 -15.53 17.87
N SER A 96 11.11 -15.71 16.89
CA SER A 96 11.49 -15.73 15.48
C SER A 96 11.88 -14.33 14.99
N ASP A 97 12.78 -14.24 14.01
CA ASP A 97 13.17 -12.97 13.38
C ASP A 97 11.95 -12.18 12.88
N GLU A 98 10.95 -12.87 12.35
CA GLU A 98 9.71 -12.24 11.90
C GLU A 98 8.94 -11.57 13.04
N LYS A 99 8.87 -12.21 14.21
CA LYS A 99 8.19 -11.65 15.38
C LYS A 99 8.95 -10.43 15.90
N ALA A 100 10.28 -10.51 15.95
CA ALA A 100 11.14 -9.40 16.37
C ALA A 100 11.02 -8.19 15.43
N VAL A 101 11.05 -8.40 14.12
CA VAL A 101 10.85 -7.35 13.11
C VAL A 101 9.44 -6.75 13.19
N ASN A 102 8.41 -7.58 13.39
CA ASN A 102 7.03 -7.10 13.54
C ASN A 102 6.82 -6.27 14.81
N GLU A 103 7.45 -6.63 15.93
CA GLU A 103 7.40 -5.84 17.16
C GLU A 103 8.07 -4.48 16.97
N TYR A 104 9.26 -4.46 16.35
CA TYR A 104 9.96 -3.22 16.03
C TYR A 104 9.12 -2.28 15.14
N LEU A 105 8.42 -2.83 14.15
CA LEU A 105 7.52 -2.07 13.27
C LEU A 105 6.26 -1.58 14.00
N ALA A 106 5.73 -2.36 14.94
CA ALA A 106 4.60 -1.95 15.77
C ALA A 106 4.95 -0.76 16.67
N ASP A 107 6.16 -0.75 17.23
CA ASP A 107 6.68 0.37 18.02
C ASP A 107 6.91 1.63 17.17
N LEU A 108 7.47 1.46 15.96
CA LEU A 108 7.60 2.56 15.00
C LEU A 108 6.25 3.11 14.54
N ALA A 109 5.18 2.30 14.57
CA ALA A 109 3.86 2.74 14.12
C ALA A 109 3.23 3.81 15.02
N ILE A 110 3.59 3.82 16.30
CA ILE A 110 3.11 4.81 17.27
C ILE A 110 3.97 6.08 17.18
N ASN A 111 5.27 5.92 16.98
CA ASN A 111 6.23 7.01 16.83
C ASN A 111 6.30 7.51 15.38
N SER A 112 5.20 8.07 14.87
CA SER A 112 5.05 8.42 13.45
C SER A 112 5.61 9.78 13.04
N SER A 113 6.43 10.46 13.84
CA SER A 113 7.10 11.71 13.43
C SER A 113 8.51 11.43 12.89
N MET A 114 8.89 12.15 11.84
CA MET A 114 10.27 12.24 11.34
C MET A 114 10.77 13.66 11.57
N ASP A 115 12.05 13.79 11.90
CA ASP A 115 12.66 15.12 12.01
C ASP A 115 12.67 15.81 10.64
N ALA A 116 12.25 17.07 10.61
CA ALA A 116 12.23 17.89 9.40
C ALA A 116 13.56 18.61 9.16
N ASP A 117 14.52 18.48 10.08
CA ASP A 117 15.87 19.02 9.96
C ASP A 117 16.78 18.25 8.99
N LYS A 118 16.31 17.10 8.49
CA LYS A 118 16.91 16.26 7.46
C LYS A 118 15.84 15.80 6.46
N PRO A 119 16.23 15.33 5.26
CA PRO A 119 15.26 14.76 4.33
C PRO A 119 14.45 13.63 4.96
N LEU A 120 13.16 13.55 4.61
CA LEU A 120 12.16 12.77 5.36
C LEU A 120 12.21 11.24 5.09
N TRP A 121 13.37 10.63 5.29
CA TRP A 121 13.61 9.21 5.12
C TRP A 121 14.74 8.72 6.03
N GLU A 122 14.65 7.48 6.50
CA GLU A 122 15.63 6.82 7.39
C GLU A 122 15.72 5.33 7.06
N ILE A 123 16.90 4.73 7.22
CA ILE A 123 17.13 3.30 7.03
C ILE A 123 17.57 2.71 8.37
N HIS A 124 16.76 1.82 8.92
CA HIS A 124 17.06 1.10 10.14
C HIS A 124 17.64 -0.27 9.78
N LEU A 125 18.85 -0.57 10.26
CA LEU A 125 19.54 -1.82 10.03
C LEU A 125 19.45 -2.69 11.29
N LEU A 126 18.58 -3.70 11.25
CA LEU A 126 18.43 -4.69 12.31
C LEU A 126 19.40 -5.83 12.02
N LEU A 127 20.61 -5.74 12.57
CA LEU A 127 21.74 -6.59 12.19
C LEU A 127 21.51 -8.05 12.59
N ALA A 128 21.05 -8.29 13.82
CA ALA A 128 20.74 -9.63 14.33
C ALA A 128 19.67 -10.36 13.49
N HIS A 129 18.75 -9.60 12.90
CA HIS A 129 17.62 -10.14 12.13
C HIS A 129 17.83 -10.07 10.60
N LYS A 130 19.04 -9.69 10.15
CA LYS A 130 19.40 -9.53 8.73
C LYS A 130 18.31 -8.77 7.94
N CYS A 131 17.87 -7.65 8.50
CA CYS A 131 16.72 -6.90 8.00
C CYS A 131 17.04 -5.41 7.91
N ALA A 132 16.67 -4.79 6.79
CA ALA A 132 16.69 -3.35 6.61
C ALA A 132 15.25 -2.82 6.52
N ILE A 133 14.92 -1.81 7.32
CA ILE A 133 13.63 -1.12 7.30
C ILE A 133 13.85 0.27 6.75
N PHE A 134 13.33 0.53 5.56
CA PHE A 134 13.32 1.86 4.98
C PHE A 134 12.05 2.60 5.38
N ARG A 135 12.22 3.58 6.26
CA ARG A 135 11.18 4.46 6.81
C ARG A 135 11.12 5.74 5.98
N ILE A 136 9.97 6.02 5.36
CA ILE A 136 9.83 7.05 4.32
C ILE A 136 8.54 7.83 4.53
N HIS A 137 8.60 9.15 4.56
CA HIS A 137 7.40 9.97 4.61
C HIS A 137 6.62 9.93 3.29
N HIS A 138 5.29 9.71 3.32
CA HIS A 138 4.45 9.53 2.13
C HIS A 138 4.39 10.78 1.22
N ALA A 139 4.78 11.95 1.73
CA ALA A 139 4.94 13.15 0.91
C ALA A 139 6.04 13.02 -0.17
N LEU A 140 6.99 12.11 -0.02
CA LEU A 140 8.06 11.86 -0.98
C LEU A 140 7.57 11.12 -2.23
N GLY A 141 6.58 10.24 -2.10
CA GLY A 141 6.01 9.51 -3.23
C GLY A 141 5.03 8.41 -2.79
N ASP A 142 4.27 7.90 -3.75
CA ASP A 142 3.40 6.74 -3.54
C ASP A 142 4.15 5.42 -3.69
N GLY A 143 3.51 4.31 -3.30
CA GLY A 143 4.14 2.98 -3.28
C GLY A 143 4.73 2.53 -4.62
N ILE A 144 4.20 2.98 -5.75
CA ILE A 144 4.76 2.68 -7.09
C ILE A 144 6.02 3.53 -7.35
N SER A 145 5.99 4.82 -7.01
CA SER A 145 7.19 5.66 -7.10
C SER A 145 8.29 5.09 -6.21
N LEU A 146 7.97 4.72 -4.97
CA LEU A 146 8.94 4.15 -4.04
C LEU A 146 9.48 2.79 -4.50
N MET A 147 8.61 1.89 -4.98
CA MET A 147 9.03 0.62 -5.57
C MET A 147 9.95 0.82 -6.79
N SER A 148 9.67 1.82 -7.64
CA SER A 148 10.55 2.12 -8.77
C SER A 148 11.95 2.52 -8.33
N MET A 149 12.06 3.41 -7.36
CA MET A 149 13.35 3.84 -6.82
C MET A 149 14.08 2.67 -6.16
N PHE A 150 13.38 1.87 -5.34
CA PHE A 150 13.96 0.69 -4.70
C PHE A 150 14.56 -0.28 -5.72
N LEU A 151 13.85 -0.57 -6.81
CA LEU A 151 14.36 -1.48 -7.84
C LEU A 151 15.54 -0.94 -8.64
N THR A 152 15.72 0.38 -8.73
CA THR A 152 16.94 0.95 -9.34
C THR A 152 18.19 0.67 -8.49
N CYS A 153 18.01 0.44 -7.18
CA CYS A 153 19.07 0.07 -6.25
C CYS A 153 19.34 -1.45 -6.24
N CYS A 154 18.50 -2.24 -6.90
CA CYS A 154 18.60 -3.70 -6.92
C CYS A 154 19.19 -4.21 -8.24
N ARG A 155 19.71 -5.45 -8.22
CA ARG A 155 20.14 -6.21 -9.40
C ARG A 155 19.47 -7.56 -9.42
N ARG A 156 19.38 -8.19 -10.59
CA ARG A 156 18.89 -9.57 -10.66
C ARG A 156 19.90 -10.50 -9.97
N ALA A 157 19.39 -11.56 -9.34
CA ALA A 157 20.27 -12.55 -8.71
C ALA A 157 21.06 -13.38 -9.74
N ASP A 158 20.51 -13.58 -10.95
CA ASP A 158 21.12 -14.33 -12.03
C ASP A 158 21.97 -13.48 -13.00
N ASP A 159 21.81 -12.16 -12.97
CA ASP A 159 22.63 -11.20 -13.72
C ASP A 159 22.91 -9.96 -12.86
N PRO A 160 24.12 -9.86 -12.26
CA PRO A 160 24.51 -8.75 -11.38
C PRO A 160 24.52 -7.37 -12.05
N ASN A 161 24.49 -7.30 -13.38
CA ASN A 161 24.48 -6.04 -14.12
C ASN A 161 23.08 -5.62 -14.57
N ALA A 162 22.12 -6.55 -14.57
CA ALA A 162 20.76 -6.29 -15.01
C ALA A 162 19.88 -5.73 -13.88
N LEU A 163 19.04 -4.76 -14.23
CA LEU A 163 17.95 -4.32 -13.38
C LEU A 163 16.86 -5.42 -13.30
N PRO A 164 16.10 -5.48 -12.19
CA PRO A 164 14.93 -6.36 -12.10
C PRO A 164 13.88 -6.06 -13.19
N THR A 165 12.86 -6.88 -13.28
CA THR A 165 11.74 -6.71 -14.21
C THR A 165 10.45 -6.65 -13.41
N ILE A 166 9.66 -5.61 -13.64
CA ILE A 166 8.24 -5.64 -13.28
C ILE A 166 7.45 -5.84 -14.57
N VAL A 167 6.87 -7.04 -14.73
CA VAL A 167 5.85 -7.28 -15.76
C VAL A 167 4.49 -7.06 -15.12
N LEU A 168 3.94 -5.86 -15.35
CA LEU A 168 2.53 -5.59 -15.13
C LEU A 168 1.77 -6.11 -16.34
N ASP A 169 0.70 -6.89 -16.10
CA ASP A 169 -0.13 -7.44 -17.17
C ASP A 169 -0.53 -6.30 -18.11
N SER A 170 0.01 -6.34 -19.34
CA SER A 170 -0.28 -5.34 -20.35
C SER A 170 -1.78 -5.33 -20.59
N ARG A 171 -2.45 -4.20 -20.31
CA ARG A 171 -3.82 -4.02 -20.84
C ARG A 171 -3.72 -4.22 -22.34
N PRO A 172 -4.60 -5.03 -22.95
CA PRO A 172 -4.56 -5.23 -24.40
C PRO A 172 -4.62 -3.86 -25.06
N ALA A 173 -3.72 -3.65 -26.03
CA ALA A 173 -3.68 -2.42 -26.82
C ALA A 173 -5.10 -2.04 -27.20
N ARG A 174 -5.47 -0.77 -26.97
CA ARG A 174 -6.80 -0.23 -27.26
C ARG A 174 -7.02 -0.38 -28.76
N LYS A 175 -7.58 -1.51 -29.20
CA LYS A 175 -7.97 -1.73 -30.59
C LYS A 175 -8.87 -0.55 -30.95
N THR A 176 -8.59 0.10 -32.07
CA THR A 176 -9.43 1.13 -32.67
C THR A 176 -10.77 0.50 -33.05
N ARG A 177 -11.63 0.33 -32.03
CA ARG A 177 -12.96 -0.25 -32.19
C ARG A 177 -13.81 0.80 -32.90
N ARG A 178 -14.33 0.44 -34.07
CA ARG A 178 -15.30 1.25 -34.83
C ARG A 178 -16.45 1.60 -33.88
N TRP A 179 -16.65 2.89 -33.63
CA TRP A 179 -17.61 3.39 -32.65
C TRP A 179 -19.04 3.02 -33.07
N ARG A 180 -19.63 2.02 -32.41
CA ARG A 180 -21.06 1.73 -32.52
C ARG A 180 -21.78 2.44 -31.40
N TRP A 181 -22.23 3.67 -31.66
CA TRP A 181 -22.91 4.54 -30.70
C TRP A 181 -24.05 3.83 -29.95
N ALA A 182 -24.80 2.96 -30.64
CA ALA A 182 -25.89 2.18 -30.04
C ALA A 182 -25.46 1.22 -28.91
N GLU A 183 -24.24 0.65 -28.97
CA GLU A 183 -23.71 -0.26 -27.93
C GLU A 183 -23.00 0.49 -26.80
N GLU A 184 -22.53 1.71 -27.05
CA GLU A 184 -21.71 2.48 -26.10
C GLU A 184 -22.53 3.46 -25.25
N ILE A 185 -23.63 4.01 -25.78
CA ILE A 185 -24.53 4.91 -25.02
C ILE A 185 -25.05 4.23 -23.73
N PRO A 186 -25.58 3.00 -23.76
CA PRO A 186 -26.05 2.33 -22.53
C PRO A 186 -24.93 2.12 -21.51
N LYS A 187 -23.72 1.77 -21.97
CA LYS A 187 -22.55 1.60 -21.08
C LYS A 187 -22.12 2.92 -20.46
N MET A 188 -22.15 4.00 -21.23
CA MET A 188 -21.86 5.35 -20.75
C MET A 188 -22.88 5.80 -19.71
N LEU A 189 -24.19 5.64 -19.98
CA LEU A 189 -25.24 5.96 -19.02
C LEU A 189 -25.10 5.16 -17.73
N LEU A 190 -24.79 3.87 -17.85
CA LEU A 190 -24.55 3.01 -16.69
C LEU A 190 -23.31 3.45 -15.90
N ALA A 191 -22.23 3.86 -16.57
CA ALA A 191 -21.04 4.40 -15.93
C ALA A 191 -21.32 5.74 -15.22
N VAL A 192 -22.13 6.62 -15.83
CA VAL A 192 -22.58 7.88 -15.21
C VAL A 192 -23.43 7.60 -13.97
N TRP A 193 -24.35 6.64 -14.06
CA TRP A 193 -25.19 6.24 -12.92
C TRP A 193 -24.36 5.68 -11.76
N PHE A 194 -23.43 4.76 -12.03
CA PHE A 194 -22.57 4.24 -10.96
C PHE A 194 -21.61 5.29 -10.40
N ASN A 195 -21.13 6.24 -11.23
CA ASN A 195 -20.41 7.40 -10.74
C ASN A 195 -21.27 8.20 -9.76
N PHE A 196 -22.49 8.58 -10.14
CA PHE A 196 -23.39 9.32 -9.27
C PHE A 196 -23.61 8.62 -7.92
N LEU A 197 -23.86 7.31 -7.93
CA LEU A 197 -23.98 6.53 -6.69
C LEU A 197 -22.70 6.56 -5.86
N PHE A 198 -21.53 6.45 -6.48
CA PHE A 198 -20.25 6.58 -5.78
C PHE A 198 -20.06 7.97 -5.19
N VAL A 199 -20.31 9.03 -5.95
CA VAL A 199 -20.18 10.42 -5.47
C VAL A 199 -21.08 10.64 -4.26
N ALA A 200 -22.34 10.20 -4.35
CA ALA A 200 -23.30 10.29 -3.26
C ALA A 200 -22.80 9.51 -2.03
N GLU A 201 -22.40 8.25 -2.19
CA GLU A 201 -21.85 7.45 -1.10
C GLU A 201 -20.59 8.09 -0.48
N PHE A 202 -19.67 8.57 -1.31
CA PHE A 202 -18.41 9.17 -0.88
C PHE A 202 -18.63 10.46 -0.09
N ILE A 203 -19.54 11.33 -0.56
CA ILE A 203 -19.94 12.55 0.16
C ILE A 203 -20.65 12.18 1.46
N LEU A 204 -21.60 11.24 1.41
CA LEU A 204 -22.32 10.79 2.60
C LEU A 204 -21.36 10.24 3.65
N ARG A 205 -20.35 9.45 3.25
CA ARG A 205 -19.31 8.95 4.16
C ARG A 205 -18.35 10.02 4.63
N ALA A 206 -18.08 11.06 3.84
CA ALA A 206 -17.28 12.19 4.30
C ALA A 206 -18.01 13.06 5.35
N LEU A 207 -19.35 12.97 5.42
CA LEU A 207 -20.18 13.87 6.23
C LEU A 207 -20.93 13.18 7.38
N TRP A 208 -21.63 12.05 7.15
CA TRP A 208 -22.61 11.49 8.09
C TRP A 208 -22.67 9.95 8.19
N VAL A 209 -22.34 9.20 7.14
CA VAL A 209 -22.58 7.76 7.08
C VAL A 209 -21.33 6.98 7.47
N SER A 210 -21.46 6.10 8.46
CA SER A 210 -20.41 5.15 8.86
C SER A 210 -20.89 3.71 8.69
N ASP A 211 -19.92 2.79 8.55
CA ASP A 211 -20.20 1.36 8.69
C ASP A 211 -20.81 1.08 10.07
N ARG A 212 -21.67 0.06 10.14
CA ARG A 212 -22.21 -0.39 11.43
C ARG A 212 -21.07 -0.87 12.31
N LYS A 213 -21.15 -0.57 13.60
CA LYS A 213 -20.15 -1.01 14.58
C LYS A 213 -20.04 -2.54 14.59
N SER A 214 -18.81 -3.01 14.57
CA SER A 214 -18.39 -4.41 14.56
C SER A 214 -17.18 -4.59 15.48
N PRO A 215 -16.80 -5.83 15.85
CA PRO A 215 -15.60 -6.10 16.64
C PRO A 215 -14.28 -5.58 16.07
N ILE A 216 -14.24 -5.17 14.79
CA ILE A 216 -13.04 -4.62 14.12
C ILE A 216 -13.18 -3.13 13.81
N SER A 217 -14.25 -2.47 14.26
CA SER A 217 -14.49 -1.06 13.97
C SER A 217 -13.46 -0.18 14.67
N GLY A 218 -12.86 0.74 13.90
CA GLY A 218 -12.01 1.81 14.41
C GLY A 218 -12.78 3.12 14.61
N GLY A 219 -12.03 4.21 14.54
CA GLY A 219 -12.55 5.56 14.67
C GLY A 219 -11.44 6.56 14.99
N ASP A 220 -11.87 7.79 15.21
CA ASP A 220 -11.02 8.92 15.56
C ASP A 220 -10.08 8.59 16.74
N GLY A 221 -8.78 8.83 16.58
CA GLY A 221 -7.75 8.62 17.61
C GLY A 221 -7.19 7.20 17.69
N VAL A 222 -7.77 6.22 17.00
CA VAL A 222 -7.26 4.83 16.97
C VAL A 222 -5.87 4.77 16.32
N GLU A 223 -5.51 5.74 15.48
CA GLU A 223 -4.18 5.89 14.90
C GLU A 223 -3.07 6.01 15.92
N LEU A 224 -3.38 6.55 17.11
CA LEU A 224 -2.45 6.79 18.21
C LEU A 224 -2.33 5.61 19.18
N TRP A 225 -3.17 4.57 19.03
CA TRP A 225 -3.20 3.45 19.95
C TRP A 225 -2.03 2.49 19.74
N PRO A 226 -1.60 1.76 20.78
CA PRO A 226 -0.60 0.71 20.64
C PRO A 226 -0.93 -0.26 19.52
N ARG A 227 0.09 -0.64 18.74
CA ARG A 227 -0.08 -1.52 17.58
C ARG A 227 0.44 -2.91 17.85
N LYS A 228 -0.07 -3.86 17.08
CA LYS A 228 0.53 -5.17 16.87
C LYS A 228 0.56 -5.47 15.38
N MET A 229 1.39 -6.42 14.99
CA MET A 229 1.56 -6.78 13.60
C MET A 229 1.67 -8.29 13.41
N ALA A 230 1.00 -8.79 12.37
CA ALA A 230 1.19 -10.13 11.87
C ALA A 230 1.45 -10.10 10.35
N THR A 231 1.96 -11.20 9.82
CA THR A 231 2.19 -11.36 8.38
C THR A 231 1.43 -12.57 7.88
N ALA A 232 0.48 -12.37 6.97
CA ALA A 232 -0.15 -13.46 6.23
C ALA A 232 0.66 -13.78 4.96
N LYS A 233 0.90 -15.06 4.70
CA LYS A 233 1.77 -15.55 3.62
C LYS A 233 0.95 -16.35 2.61
N PHE A 234 1.10 -15.98 1.35
CA PHE A 234 0.40 -16.60 0.24
C PHE A 234 1.39 -17.08 -0.83
N ALA A 235 1.18 -18.29 -1.34
CA ALA A 235 1.84 -18.73 -2.57
C ALA A 235 1.14 -18.08 -3.78
N VAL A 236 1.90 -17.43 -4.66
CA VAL A 236 1.34 -16.80 -5.86
C VAL A 236 0.72 -17.86 -6.78
N GLU A 237 1.26 -19.07 -6.81
CA GLU A 237 0.71 -20.20 -7.58
C GLU A 237 -0.67 -20.63 -7.06
N ASP A 238 -0.90 -20.58 -5.74
CA ASP A 238 -2.20 -20.92 -5.17
C ASP A 238 -3.27 -19.89 -5.57
N MET A 239 -2.91 -18.61 -5.54
CA MET A 239 -3.77 -17.54 -6.06
C MET A 239 -4.03 -17.69 -7.57
N LYS A 240 -3.03 -18.11 -8.36
CA LYS A 240 -3.18 -18.39 -9.80
C LYS A 240 -4.10 -19.59 -10.05
N ALA A 241 -4.04 -20.63 -9.23
CA ALA A 241 -4.93 -21.78 -9.33
C ALA A 241 -6.41 -21.37 -9.17
N VAL A 242 -6.70 -20.55 -8.15
CA VAL A 242 -8.05 -19.98 -7.95
C VAL A 242 -8.46 -19.09 -9.12
N LYS A 243 -7.56 -18.21 -9.58
CA LYS A 243 -7.78 -17.36 -10.75
C LYS A 243 -8.15 -18.17 -11.99
N LYS A 244 -7.51 -19.32 -12.23
CA LYS A 244 -7.74 -20.18 -13.39
C LYS A 244 -9.08 -20.92 -13.32
N ALA A 245 -9.55 -21.26 -12.12
CA ALA A 245 -10.81 -21.99 -11.95
C ALA A 245 -12.06 -21.14 -12.21
N VAL A 246 -11.98 -19.82 -12.08
CA VAL A 246 -13.11 -18.92 -12.27
C VAL A 246 -12.89 -18.01 -13.48
N ALA A 247 -13.81 -18.04 -14.44
CA ALA A 247 -13.68 -17.29 -15.69
C ALA A 247 -13.52 -15.77 -15.46
N ASN A 248 -12.60 -15.17 -16.21
CA ASN A 248 -12.32 -13.73 -16.24
C ASN A 248 -11.80 -13.10 -14.93
N VAL A 249 -11.40 -13.88 -13.92
CA VAL A 249 -10.89 -13.40 -12.63
C VAL A 249 -9.45 -12.88 -12.72
N THR A 250 -9.12 -11.88 -11.90
CA THR A 250 -7.79 -11.28 -11.74
C THR A 250 -7.22 -11.58 -10.35
N MET A 251 -5.91 -11.36 -10.15
CA MET A 251 -5.25 -11.57 -8.86
C MET A 251 -5.86 -10.70 -7.74
N ASN A 252 -6.24 -9.46 -8.05
CA ASN A 252 -6.92 -8.59 -7.08
C ASN A 252 -8.28 -9.18 -6.68
N ASP A 253 -9.03 -9.76 -7.63
CA ASP A 253 -10.33 -10.34 -7.30
C ASP A 253 -10.17 -11.56 -6.35
N VAL A 254 -9.11 -12.36 -6.51
CA VAL A 254 -8.75 -13.43 -5.56
C VAL A 254 -8.39 -12.84 -4.20
N LEU A 255 -7.49 -11.85 -4.15
CA LEU A 255 -7.09 -11.18 -2.91
C LEU A 255 -8.27 -10.63 -2.11
N PHE A 256 -9.18 -9.91 -2.77
CA PHE A 256 -10.34 -9.33 -2.11
C PHE A 256 -11.32 -10.39 -1.61
N SER A 257 -11.38 -11.54 -2.29
CA SER A 257 -12.19 -12.68 -1.83
C SER A 257 -11.59 -13.29 -0.58
N VAL A 258 -10.27 -13.47 -0.55
CA VAL A 258 -9.52 -13.95 0.63
C VAL A 258 -9.76 -13.03 1.83
N ILE A 259 -9.71 -11.71 1.63
CA ILE A 259 -9.99 -10.72 2.68
C ILE A 259 -11.43 -10.84 3.17
N GLY A 260 -12.41 -10.92 2.28
CA GLY A 260 -13.81 -11.06 2.69
C GLY A 260 -14.09 -12.33 3.48
N ALA A 261 -13.59 -13.47 3.01
CA ALA A 261 -13.76 -14.76 3.67
C ALA A 261 -12.99 -14.83 5.00
N GLY A 262 -11.74 -14.37 5.04
CA GLY A 262 -10.93 -14.41 6.27
C GLY A 262 -11.40 -13.40 7.33
N LEU A 263 -11.85 -12.20 6.94
CA LEU A 263 -12.50 -11.27 7.89
C LEU A 263 -13.81 -11.85 8.43
N SER A 264 -14.60 -12.55 7.60
CA SER A 264 -15.83 -13.20 8.06
C SER A 264 -15.53 -14.28 9.10
N ARG A 265 -14.49 -15.09 8.89
CA ARG A 265 -14.01 -16.09 9.86
C ARG A 265 -13.54 -15.48 11.17
N TYR A 266 -12.74 -14.43 11.08
CA TYR A 266 -12.24 -13.73 12.27
C TYR A 266 -13.40 -13.13 13.07
N LEU A 267 -14.37 -12.51 12.38
CA LEU A 267 -15.58 -11.98 13.01
C LEU A 267 -16.43 -13.09 13.66
N GLU A 268 -16.62 -14.24 12.99
CA GLU A 268 -17.31 -15.40 13.57
C GLU A 268 -16.65 -15.86 14.87
N HIS A 269 -15.32 -15.90 14.92
CA HIS A 269 -14.57 -16.27 16.13
C HIS A 269 -14.77 -15.25 17.26
N ARG A 270 -14.67 -13.95 16.94
CA ARG A 270 -14.80 -12.86 17.94
C ARG A 270 -16.23 -12.68 18.45
N GLN A 271 -17.25 -12.94 17.63
CA GLN A 271 -18.65 -12.76 18.00
C GLN A 271 -19.58 -13.86 17.45
N PRO A 272 -19.50 -15.11 17.95
CA PRO A 272 -20.19 -16.26 17.37
C PRO A 272 -21.73 -16.18 17.34
N LYS A 273 -22.34 -15.42 18.28
CA LYS A 273 -23.81 -15.39 18.47
C LYS A 273 -24.46 -14.03 18.21
N GLY A 274 -23.73 -13.05 17.65
CA GLY A 274 -24.21 -11.67 17.56
C GLY A 274 -24.11 -11.00 16.18
N LEU A 275 -23.56 -11.66 15.17
CA LEU A 275 -23.36 -11.06 13.85
C LEU A 275 -24.59 -11.29 12.94
N LYS A 276 -25.12 -10.20 12.39
CA LYS A 276 -26.20 -10.25 11.40
C LYS A 276 -25.61 -10.58 10.04
N GLU A 277 -26.23 -11.52 9.32
CA GLU A 277 -25.89 -11.83 7.93
C GLU A 277 -25.92 -10.56 7.08
N GLY A 278 -24.91 -10.38 6.22
CA GLY A 278 -24.83 -9.20 5.36
C GLY A 278 -24.40 -7.92 6.09
N LEU A 279 -23.80 -8.01 7.29
CA LEU A 279 -23.10 -6.87 7.88
C LEU A 279 -22.02 -6.39 6.91
N GLN A 280 -22.18 -5.18 6.39
CA GLN A 280 -21.23 -4.60 5.45
C GLN A 280 -20.06 -3.96 6.21
N LEU A 281 -18.86 -4.42 5.90
CA LEU A 281 -17.59 -3.76 6.15
C LEU A 281 -17.16 -3.03 4.87
N THR A 282 -16.51 -1.89 4.99
CA THR A 282 -16.02 -1.16 3.83
C THR A 282 -14.52 -0.99 3.91
N GLY A 283 -13.81 -1.51 2.91
CA GLY A 283 -12.38 -1.32 2.73
C GLY A 283 -12.07 -0.04 1.95
N VAL A 284 -11.05 0.70 2.38
CA VAL A 284 -10.47 1.81 1.62
C VAL A 284 -9.26 1.29 0.88
N ALA A 285 -9.35 1.24 -0.45
CA ALA A 285 -8.24 0.88 -1.31
C ALA A 285 -7.64 2.11 -1.98
N MET A 286 -6.31 2.25 -1.89
CA MET A 286 -5.55 3.25 -2.63
C MET A 286 -5.11 2.64 -3.95
N VAL A 287 -5.51 3.23 -5.07
CA VAL A 287 -5.15 2.73 -6.41
C VAL A 287 -4.32 3.74 -7.16
N ASN A 288 -3.22 3.26 -7.76
CA ASN A 288 -2.40 4.09 -8.64
C ASN A 288 -3.16 4.41 -9.93
N LEU A 289 -3.18 5.69 -10.31
CA LEU A 289 -3.87 6.19 -11.50
C LEU A 289 -2.99 6.22 -12.76
N ARG A 290 -1.68 5.95 -12.62
CA ARG A 290 -0.77 5.92 -13.78
C ARG A 290 -1.10 4.70 -14.66
N GLU A 291 -1.08 4.88 -15.98
CA GLU A 291 -0.88 3.75 -16.89
C GLU A 291 0.54 3.22 -16.63
N GLN A 292 0.67 1.99 -16.17
CA GLN A 292 1.97 1.41 -15.88
C GLN A 292 2.38 0.48 -17.01
N ARG A 293 3.44 0.80 -17.78
CA ARG A 293 4.04 -0.10 -18.76
C ARG A 293 5.48 -0.45 -18.35
N GLY A 294 5.58 -1.38 -17.40
CA GLY A 294 6.83 -2.05 -17.03
C GLY A 294 7.91 -1.18 -16.37
N LEU A 295 9.06 -1.78 -16.07
CA LEU A 295 10.15 -1.09 -15.35
C LEU A 295 10.83 0.02 -16.17
N GLN A 296 10.81 -0.06 -17.50
CA GLN A 296 11.46 0.96 -18.35
C GLN A 296 10.82 2.35 -18.19
N GLU A 297 9.48 2.42 -18.07
CA GLU A 297 8.78 3.68 -17.74
C GLU A 297 9.05 4.12 -16.30
N LEU A 298 9.18 3.18 -15.36
CA LEU A 298 9.51 3.47 -13.96
C LEU A 298 10.92 4.08 -13.82
N THR A 299 11.91 3.59 -14.58
CA THR A 299 13.25 4.19 -14.61
C THR A 299 13.25 5.55 -15.32
N GLN A 300 12.36 5.77 -16.30
CA GLN A 300 12.16 7.10 -16.90
C GLN A 300 11.52 8.10 -15.92
N MET A 301 10.66 7.64 -15.00
CA MET A 301 10.12 8.48 -13.92
C MET A 301 11.25 9.03 -13.03
N MET A 302 12.24 8.20 -12.70
CA MET A 302 13.42 8.62 -11.91
C MET A 302 14.29 9.65 -12.63
N LYS A 303 14.30 9.66 -13.98
CA LYS A 303 15.11 10.58 -14.80
C LYS A 303 14.43 11.93 -15.07
N GLY A 304 13.23 12.17 -14.54
CA GLY A 304 12.60 13.50 -14.56
C GLY A 304 12.05 13.97 -15.92
N ASN A 305 11.84 13.09 -16.90
CA ASN A 305 11.23 13.49 -18.16
C ASN A 305 9.77 13.95 -17.93
N ARG A 306 9.46 15.17 -18.39
CA ARG A 306 8.25 15.99 -18.12
C ARG A 306 6.88 15.34 -18.38
N GLY A 307 6.82 14.09 -18.85
CA GLY A 307 5.58 13.32 -19.08
C GLY A 307 5.24 12.26 -18.01
N PHE A 308 6.23 11.70 -17.31
CA PHE A 308 6.05 10.58 -16.36
C PHE A 308 6.33 11.03 -14.92
N GLY A 309 5.41 11.81 -14.34
CA GLY A 309 5.64 12.49 -13.06
C GLY A 309 5.80 11.55 -11.85
N TRP A 310 6.98 11.58 -11.23
CA TRP A 310 7.25 11.14 -9.85
C TRP A 310 6.29 11.81 -8.86
N GLY A 311 5.95 11.12 -7.76
CA GLY A 311 5.17 11.67 -6.66
C GLY A 311 3.89 10.89 -6.39
N ASN A 312 2.83 11.56 -5.93
CA ASN A 312 1.59 10.92 -5.51
C ASN A 312 0.51 11.03 -6.60
N LYS A 313 0.09 9.89 -7.18
CA LYS A 313 -1.08 9.80 -8.09
C LYS A 313 -1.98 8.64 -7.69
N LEU A 314 -2.60 8.80 -6.53
CA LEU A 314 -3.48 7.81 -5.92
C LEU A 314 -4.93 8.28 -5.95
N GLY A 315 -5.83 7.38 -6.35
CA GLY A 315 -7.27 7.53 -6.17
C GLY A 315 -7.74 6.63 -5.02
N ILE A 316 -8.83 7.04 -4.36
CA ILE A 316 -9.49 6.26 -3.32
C ILE A 316 -10.63 5.46 -3.95
N LEU A 317 -10.71 4.18 -3.59
CA LEU A 317 -11.80 3.28 -3.93
C LEU A 317 -12.43 2.70 -2.66
N LEU A 318 -13.76 2.75 -2.56
CA LEU A 318 -14.51 2.17 -1.45
C LEU A 318 -15.02 0.79 -1.84
N LEU A 319 -14.62 -0.23 -1.07
CA LEU A 319 -14.81 -1.63 -1.39
C LEU A 319 -15.69 -2.32 -0.34
N PRO A 320 -17.00 -2.46 -0.59
CA PRO A 320 -17.88 -3.13 0.35
C PRO A 320 -17.57 -4.63 0.37
N VAL A 321 -17.46 -5.16 1.58
CA VAL A 321 -17.26 -6.57 1.92
C VAL A 321 -18.36 -6.94 2.89
N ASN A 322 -19.22 -7.87 2.48
CA ASN A 322 -20.30 -8.33 3.34
C ASN A 322 -19.80 -9.51 4.17
N TYR A 323 -20.07 -9.46 5.47
CA TYR A 323 -19.99 -10.62 6.33
C TYR A 323 -20.94 -11.70 5.82
N GLU A 324 -20.39 -12.87 5.59
CA GLU A 324 -21.11 -14.04 5.12
C GLU A 324 -20.79 -15.22 6.05
N LYS A 325 -21.82 -15.94 6.50
CA LYS A 325 -21.58 -17.16 7.28
C LYS A 325 -20.87 -18.21 6.43
N LYS A 326 -20.03 -19.02 7.08
CA LYS A 326 -19.18 -20.07 6.49
C LYS A 326 -19.88 -21.08 5.55
N THR A 327 -21.21 -21.07 5.44
CA THR A 327 -22.01 -21.99 4.61
C THR A 327 -21.93 -21.79 3.10
N LEU A 328 -21.14 -20.84 2.59
CA LEU A 328 -21.05 -20.53 1.16
C LEU A 328 -19.85 -21.21 0.47
N ASP A 329 -20.07 -21.63 -0.77
CA ASP A 329 -19.04 -22.18 -1.67
C ASP A 329 -17.88 -21.16 -1.84
N PRO A 330 -16.63 -21.54 -1.52
CA PRO A 330 -15.47 -20.65 -1.65
C PRO A 330 -15.31 -20.01 -3.03
N LEU A 331 -15.66 -20.71 -4.12
CA LEU A 331 -15.56 -20.16 -5.48
C LEU A 331 -16.70 -19.18 -5.79
N GLN A 332 -17.86 -19.34 -5.16
CA GLN A 332 -18.94 -18.34 -5.28
C GLN A 332 -18.57 -17.01 -4.65
N CYS A 333 -17.79 -17.03 -3.55
CA CYS A 333 -17.22 -15.81 -2.96
C CYS A 333 -16.38 -15.06 -4.02
N VAL A 334 -15.53 -15.78 -4.76
CA VAL A 334 -14.72 -15.21 -5.85
C VAL A 334 -15.57 -14.58 -6.95
N VAL A 335 -16.64 -15.27 -7.37
CA VAL A 335 -17.57 -14.76 -8.38
C VAL A 335 -18.29 -13.48 -7.91
N ARG A 336 -18.70 -13.41 -6.64
CA ARG A 336 -19.35 -12.22 -6.06
C ARG A 336 -18.40 -11.03 -6.00
N THR A 337 -17.20 -11.25 -5.47
CA THR A 337 -16.13 -10.25 -5.40
C THR A 337 -15.80 -9.71 -6.79
N LYS A 338 -15.72 -10.60 -7.80
CA LYS A 338 -15.50 -10.20 -9.19
C LYS A 338 -16.56 -9.24 -9.70
N LYS A 339 -17.84 -9.55 -9.48
CA LYS A 339 -18.97 -8.69 -9.89
C LYS A 339 -18.90 -7.32 -9.21
N MET A 340 -18.58 -7.30 -7.91
CA MET A 340 -18.41 -6.05 -7.15
C MET A 340 -17.25 -5.21 -7.72
N LEU A 341 -16.07 -5.81 -7.90
CA LEU A 341 -14.89 -5.10 -8.39
C LEU A 341 -15.05 -4.63 -9.85
N ASP A 342 -15.73 -5.39 -10.71
CA ASP A 342 -16.01 -4.95 -12.07
C ASP A 342 -16.95 -3.75 -12.10
N ARG A 343 -17.96 -3.71 -11.22
CA ARG A 343 -18.81 -2.53 -11.04
C ARG A 343 -17.98 -1.32 -10.62
N LYS A 344 -17.12 -1.49 -9.62
CA LYS A 344 -16.21 -0.46 -9.10
C LYS A 344 -15.19 0.05 -10.13
N LYS A 345 -14.67 -0.84 -10.98
CA LYS A 345 -13.78 -0.47 -12.10
C LYS A 345 -14.51 0.32 -13.20
N ARG A 346 -15.79 0.04 -13.45
CA ARG A 346 -16.62 0.75 -14.44
C ARG A 346 -17.05 2.14 -13.99
N SER A 347 -17.17 2.38 -12.69
CA SER A 347 -17.54 3.68 -12.14
C SER A 347 -16.41 4.71 -12.14
N PHE A 348 -15.20 4.42 -12.64
CA PHE A 348 -14.07 5.38 -12.66
C PHE A 348 -13.80 6.07 -11.30
N GLU A 349 -14.22 5.45 -10.19
CA GLU A 349 -14.29 6.06 -8.84
C GLU A 349 -12.94 6.64 -8.41
N ALA A 350 -11.87 5.93 -8.72
CA ALA A 350 -10.51 6.36 -8.41
C ALA A 350 -10.09 7.66 -9.13
N HIS A 351 -10.49 7.84 -10.39
CA HIS A 351 -10.20 9.07 -11.13
C HIS A 351 -11.04 10.22 -10.59
N PHE A 352 -12.30 9.94 -10.27
CA PHE A 352 -13.20 10.91 -9.68
C PHE A 352 -12.72 11.38 -8.31
N SER A 353 -12.37 10.46 -7.41
CA SER A 353 -11.90 10.79 -6.05
C SER A 353 -10.60 11.59 -6.07
N TYR A 354 -9.67 11.28 -6.99
CA TYR A 354 -8.48 12.11 -7.21
C TYR A 354 -8.82 13.52 -7.73
N GLY A 355 -9.76 13.63 -8.68
CA GLY A 355 -10.23 14.91 -9.20
C GLY A 355 -10.88 15.78 -8.11
N VAL A 356 -11.77 15.21 -7.31
CA VAL A 356 -12.40 15.87 -6.16
C VAL A 356 -11.36 16.27 -5.11
N GLY A 357 -10.43 15.38 -4.79
CA GLY A 357 -9.33 15.69 -3.88
C GLY A 357 -8.52 16.88 -4.37
N LYS A 358 -8.14 16.91 -5.65
CA LYS A 358 -7.43 18.05 -6.25
C LYS A 358 -8.25 19.34 -6.17
N LEU A 359 -9.55 19.28 -6.45
CA LEU A 359 -10.45 20.43 -6.36
C LEU A 359 -10.48 20.99 -4.92
N ILE A 360 -10.72 20.15 -3.93
CA ILE A 360 -10.76 20.54 -2.52
C ILE A 360 -9.42 21.13 -2.10
N MET A 361 -8.31 20.50 -2.48
CA MET A 361 -6.96 21.01 -2.19
C MET A 361 -6.72 22.40 -2.79
N SER A 362 -7.18 22.64 -4.01
CA SER A 362 -7.01 23.92 -4.72
C SER A 362 -7.88 25.04 -4.18
N TYR A 363 -9.14 24.77 -3.82
CA TYR A 363 -10.11 25.80 -3.44
C TYR A 363 -10.29 25.96 -1.91
N LEU A 364 -10.21 24.87 -1.16
CA LEU A 364 -10.48 24.84 0.29
C LEU A 364 -9.21 24.56 1.12
N GLY A 365 -8.11 24.19 0.46
CA GLY A 365 -6.81 23.97 1.08
C GLY A 365 -6.63 22.60 1.76
N PRO A 366 -5.39 22.30 2.22
CA PRO A 366 -5.02 21.00 2.75
C PRO A 366 -5.75 20.62 4.04
N LYS A 367 -6.12 21.60 4.88
CA LYS A 367 -6.81 21.34 6.15
C LYS A 367 -8.19 20.73 5.93
N VAL A 368 -8.99 21.27 5.00
CA VAL A 368 -10.33 20.74 4.69
C VAL A 368 -10.23 19.39 4.00
N ALA A 369 -9.30 19.23 3.06
CA ALA A 369 -9.04 17.94 2.42
C ALA A 369 -8.69 16.85 3.44
N CYS A 370 -7.86 17.17 4.44
CA CYS A 370 -7.50 16.29 5.53
C CYS A 370 -8.71 15.88 6.36
N ILE A 371 -9.52 16.83 6.81
CA ILE A 371 -10.72 16.53 7.61
C ILE A 371 -11.66 15.58 6.85
N LEU A 372 -11.91 15.84 5.57
CA LEU A 372 -12.80 15.00 4.76
C LEU A 372 -12.21 13.61 4.54
N ASN A 373 -10.92 13.51 4.24
CA ASN A 373 -10.23 12.24 4.06
C ASN A 373 -10.25 11.42 5.36
N TYR A 374 -9.88 12.05 6.48
CA TYR A 374 -9.86 11.46 7.80
C TYR A 374 -11.23 10.91 8.21
N ARG A 375 -12.31 11.68 7.94
CA ARG A 375 -13.69 11.22 8.17
C ARG A 375 -14.07 10.01 7.34
N ILE A 376 -13.69 9.97 6.06
CA ILE A 376 -13.95 8.80 5.21
C ILE A 376 -13.31 7.56 5.83
N VAL A 377 -12.05 7.66 6.25
CA VAL A 377 -11.32 6.54 6.87
C VAL A 377 -11.97 6.16 8.21
N CYS A 378 -12.32 7.12 9.08
CA CYS A 378 -13.02 6.84 10.34
C CYS A 378 -14.40 6.16 10.15
N ASN A 379 -15.04 6.41 9.01
CA ASN A 379 -16.37 5.90 8.67
C ASN A 379 -16.33 4.57 7.90
N THR A 380 -15.15 4.01 7.67
CA THR A 380 -14.90 2.71 7.03
C THR A 380 -14.20 1.75 7.98
N SER A 381 -14.03 0.49 7.56
CA SER A 381 -13.62 -0.59 8.45
C SER A 381 -12.11 -0.93 8.39
N PHE A 382 -11.48 -0.88 7.21
CA PHE A 382 -10.07 -1.25 7.06
C PHE A 382 -9.41 -0.59 5.84
N THR A 383 -8.08 -0.50 5.82
CA THR A 383 -7.30 -0.07 4.65
C THR A 383 -6.67 -1.27 3.96
N ILE A 384 -6.62 -1.24 2.63
CA ILE A 384 -5.88 -2.21 1.83
C ILE A 384 -5.01 -1.53 0.76
N SER A 385 -3.78 -2.02 0.61
CA SER A 385 -2.89 -1.70 -0.51
C SER A 385 -2.27 -2.98 -1.06
N ASN A 386 -2.04 -3.02 -2.37
CA ASN A 386 -1.36 -4.12 -3.05
C ASN A 386 -0.33 -3.57 -4.03
N VAL A 387 0.94 -3.93 -3.83
CA VAL A 387 2.06 -3.55 -4.69
C VAL A 387 2.68 -4.80 -5.30
N ILE A 388 2.76 -4.82 -6.63
CA ILE A 388 3.43 -5.91 -7.36
C ILE A 388 4.94 -5.63 -7.35
N GLY A 389 5.69 -6.50 -6.69
CA GLY A 389 7.15 -6.52 -6.77
C GLY A 389 7.68 -7.45 -7.89
N PRO A 390 9.01 -7.63 -7.96
CA PRO A 390 9.65 -8.41 -9.02
C PRO A 390 9.34 -9.90 -8.91
N ARG A 391 9.31 -10.57 -10.07
CA ARG A 391 8.96 -12.00 -10.17
C ARG A 391 10.17 -12.90 -9.96
N GLU A 392 11.34 -12.38 -10.32
CA GLU A 392 12.64 -13.00 -10.13
C GLU A 392 13.25 -12.68 -8.76
N GLU A 393 14.25 -13.48 -8.37
CA GLU A 393 15.10 -13.16 -7.24
C GLU A 393 16.02 -11.98 -7.56
N ILE A 394 16.25 -11.13 -6.57
CA ILE A 394 17.02 -9.90 -6.72
C ILE A 394 18.00 -9.77 -5.55
N THR A 395 19.06 -9.03 -5.78
CA THR A 395 20.07 -8.66 -4.77
C THR A 395 20.05 -7.16 -4.55
N ILE A 396 20.39 -6.74 -3.35
CA ILE A 396 20.71 -5.34 -3.02
C ILE A 396 22.15 -5.31 -2.52
N GLY A 397 23.00 -4.55 -3.19
CA GLY A 397 24.41 -4.52 -2.84
C GLY A 397 25.15 -5.85 -2.95
N GLY A 398 24.67 -6.75 -3.80
CA GLY A 398 25.18 -8.13 -3.91
C GLY A 398 24.58 -9.12 -2.90
N ASN A 399 23.86 -8.66 -1.87
CA ASN A 399 23.22 -9.53 -0.88
C ASN A 399 21.82 -9.96 -1.38
N PRO A 400 21.51 -11.27 -1.50
CA PRO A 400 20.21 -11.76 -1.93
C PRO A 400 19.08 -11.36 -0.99
N ILE A 401 18.00 -10.81 -1.56
CA ILE A 401 16.79 -10.47 -0.81
C ILE A 401 15.97 -11.74 -0.56
N THR A 402 15.55 -11.93 0.70
CA THR A 402 14.79 -13.10 1.13
C THR A 402 13.28 -12.83 1.19
N TYR A 403 12.88 -11.59 1.49
CA TYR A 403 11.50 -11.13 1.45
C TYR A 403 11.41 -9.60 1.31
N ILE A 404 10.27 -9.12 0.79
CA ILE A 404 9.93 -7.70 0.72
C ILE A 404 8.54 -7.53 1.31
N ARG A 405 8.42 -6.71 2.34
CA ARG A 405 7.15 -6.35 2.99
C ARG A 405 7.00 -4.85 3.02
N SER A 406 5.77 -4.38 3.20
CA SER A 406 5.52 -2.97 3.42
C SER A 406 4.36 -2.79 4.38
N THR A 407 4.39 -1.69 5.15
CA THR A 407 3.26 -1.24 5.96
C THR A 407 3.25 0.29 5.98
N SER A 408 2.17 0.88 6.49
CA SER A 408 2.09 2.33 6.72
C SER A 408 1.33 2.66 8.00
N THR A 409 1.60 3.86 8.53
CA THR A 409 1.14 4.30 9.85
C THR A 409 0.19 5.49 9.75
N SER A 410 -0.28 6.01 10.89
CA SER A 410 -1.11 7.22 10.96
C SER A 410 -2.43 7.15 10.19
N LEU A 411 -3.09 5.99 10.26
CA LEU A 411 -4.44 5.79 9.71
C LEU A 411 -5.42 5.43 10.85
N PRO A 412 -6.59 6.09 10.95
CA PRO A 412 -7.59 5.86 12.01
C PRO A 412 -8.35 4.52 11.87
N HIS A 413 -7.84 3.61 11.05
CA HIS A 413 -8.36 2.25 10.95
C HIS A 413 -7.74 1.33 11.99
N THR A 414 -8.58 0.42 12.49
CA THR A 414 -8.15 -0.69 13.34
C THR A 414 -7.27 -1.66 12.58
N ILE A 415 -7.57 -1.94 11.30
CA ILE A 415 -6.82 -2.88 10.45
C ILE A 415 -6.27 -2.14 9.24
N THR A 416 -4.97 -2.27 8.99
CA THR A 416 -4.37 -1.92 7.71
C THR A 416 -3.63 -3.11 7.12
N MET A 417 -3.92 -3.41 5.85
CA MET A 417 -3.39 -4.57 5.13
C MET A 417 -2.58 -4.10 3.93
N HIS A 418 -1.30 -4.47 3.88
CA HIS A 418 -0.40 -4.06 2.82
C HIS A 418 0.26 -5.30 2.24
N MET A 419 -0.11 -5.67 1.01
CA MET A 419 0.43 -6.83 0.33
C MET A 419 1.52 -6.44 -0.65
N VAL A 420 2.63 -7.18 -0.61
CA VAL A 420 3.71 -7.10 -1.59
C VAL A 420 4.00 -8.51 -2.13
N SER A 421 4.06 -8.63 -3.46
CA SER A 421 4.47 -9.89 -4.11
C SER A 421 5.94 -9.85 -4.50
N TYR A 422 6.70 -10.91 -4.19
CA TYR A 422 8.12 -11.04 -4.52
C TYR A 422 8.49 -12.52 -4.75
N ALA A 423 9.20 -12.83 -5.84
CA ALA A 423 9.78 -14.15 -6.11
C ALA A 423 8.81 -15.33 -5.86
N GLY A 424 7.61 -15.26 -6.44
CA GLY A 424 6.57 -16.31 -6.32
C GLY A 424 5.82 -16.35 -4.98
N ARG A 425 6.16 -15.48 -4.03
CA ARG A 425 5.48 -15.32 -2.73
C ARG A 425 4.73 -14.00 -2.70
N ALA A 426 3.64 -13.94 -1.95
CA ALA A 426 2.94 -12.72 -1.64
C ALA A 426 2.73 -12.64 -0.13
N GLU A 427 3.25 -11.59 0.49
CA GLU A 427 3.17 -11.41 1.93
C GLU A 427 2.35 -10.15 2.22
N MET A 428 1.39 -10.29 3.14
CA MET A 428 0.53 -9.20 3.59
C MET A 428 0.86 -8.87 5.03
N GLN A 429 1.38 -7.66 5.26
CA GLN A 429 1.50 -7.13 6.61
C GLN A 429 0.15 -6.63 7.08
N ILE A 430 -0.25 -7.09 8.26
CA ILE A 430 -1.50 -6.76 8.93
C ILE A 430 -1.13 -5.99 10.19
N LEU A 431 -1.24 -4.66 10.14
CA LEU A 431 -1.05 -3.80 11.31
C LEU A 431 -2.41 -3.59 11.97
N VAL A 432 -2.50 -3.84 13.28
CA VAL A 432 -3.74 -3.74 14.03
C VAL A 432 -3.63 -2.86 15.27
N ALA A 433 -4.73 -2.22 15.66
CA ALA A 433 -4.83 -1.63 17.01
C ALA A 433 -4.92 -2.76 18.05
N LYS A 434 -3.91 -2.85 18.93
CA LYS A 434 -3.67 -3.95 19.86
C LYS A 434 -4.87 -4.27 20.75
N ASP A 435 -5.56 -3.25 21.24
CA ASP A 435 -6.64 -3.43 22.20
C ASP A 435 -7.97 -3.86 21.55
N ILE A 436 -8.13 -3.60 20.24
CA ILE A 436 -9.32 -4.02 19.49
C ILE A 436 -9.12 -5.42 18.90
N ILE A 437 -7.92 -5.69 18.37
CA ILE A 437 -7.52 -6.97 17.79
C ILE A 437 -6.26 -7.45 18.52
N PRO A 438 -6.43 -8.20 19.63
CA PRO A 438 -5.31 -8.66 20.44
C PRO A 438 -4.53 -9.81 19.79
N ASP A 439 -5.15 -10.50 18.83
CA ASP A 439 -4.72 -11.74 18.16
C ASP A 439 -4.55 -11.60 16.64
N PRO A 440 -3.67 -10.70 16.15
CA PRO A 440 -3.46 -10.51 14.70
C PRO A 440 -2.91 -11.74 13.98
N GLU A 441 -2.21 -12.64 14.67
CA GLU A 441 -1.72 -13.91 14.10
C GLU A 441 -2.91 -14.80 13.69
N PHE A 442 -3.94 -14.87 14.52
CA PHE A 442 -5.15 -15.62 14.19
C PHE A 442 -5.93 -14.97 13.02
N LEU A 443 -5.93 -13.65 12.93
CA LEU A 443 -6.46 -12.95 11.76
C LEU A 443 -5.66 -13.29 10.49
N ALA A 444 -4.32 -13.36 10.57
CA ALA A 444 -3.48 -13.78 9.45
C ALA A 444 -3.80 -15.23 9.01
N GLU A 445 -3.89 -16.17 9.96
CA GLU A 445 -4.31 -17.55 9.71
C GLU A 445 -5.69 -17.63 9.06
N CYS A 446 -6.64 -16.78 9.47
CA CYS A 446 -7.97 -16.72 8.84
C CYS A 446 -7.88 -16.36 7.35
N LEU A 447 -7.01 -15.43 6.97
CA LEU A 447 -6.77 -15.07 5.57
C LEU A 447 -6.07 -16.20 4.80
N GLU A 448 -5.03 -16.80 5.37
CA GLU A 448 -4.30 -17.91 4.74
C GLU A 448 -5.21 -19.11 4.48
N ASN A 449 -5.99 -19.50 5.48
CA ASN A 449 -6.97 -20.58 5.37
C ASN A 449 -8.05 -20.29 4.32
N ALA A 450 -8.47 -19.04 4.19
CA ALA A 450 -9.44 -18.66 3.15
C ALA A 450 -8.90 -18.90 1.74
N LEU A 451 -7.61 -18.61 1.48
CA LEU A 451 -6.99 -18.95 0.19
C LEU A 451 -6.90 -20.45 -0.01
N LEU A 452 -6.49 -21.20 1.03
CA LEU A 452 -6.36 -22.66 0.95
C LEU A 452 -7.68 -23.35 0.61
N GLU A 453 -8.79 -22.86 1.16
CA GLU A 453 -10.13 -23.38 0.86
C GLU A 453 -10.56 -23.07 -0.57
N MET A 454 -10.32 -21.84 -1.04
CA MET A 454 -10.57 -21.47 -2.43
C MET A 454 -9.74 -22.31 -3.39
N LYS A 455 -8.47 -22.56 -3.08
CA LYS A 455 -7.57 -23.43 -3.86
C LYS A 455 -8.09 -24.86 -3.89
N THR A 456 -8.47 -25.41 -2.73
CA THR A 456 -8.99 -26.79 -2.62
C THR A 456 -10.25 -26.94 -3.49
N ALA A 457 -11.18 -25.99 -3.41
CA ALA A 457 -12.37 -25.97 -4.26
C ALA A 457 -12.02 -25.83 -5.76
N ALA A 458 -11.04 -24.99 -6.10
CA ALA A 458 -10.55 -24.82 -7.48
C ALA A 458 -9.94 -26.11 -8.06
N THR A 459 -9.20 -26.87 -7.26
CA THR A 459 -8.63 -28.15 -7.69
C THR A 459 -9.71 -29.19 -7.94
N ILE A 460 -10.69 -29.32 -7.02
CA ILE A 460 -11.83 -30.24 -7.19
C ILE A 460 -12.63 -29.90 -8.45
N PHE A 461 -12.84 -28.61 -8.72
CA PHE A 461 -13.55 -28.16 -9.92
C PHE A 461 -12.83 -28.51 -11.22
N GLN A 462 -11.49 -28.55 -11.23
CA GLN A 462 -10.70 -28.92 -12.42
C GLN A 462 -10.63 -30.43 -12.68
N THR A 463 -10.88 -31.25 -11.66
CA THR A 463 -10.88 -32.73 -11.76
C THR A 463 -12.24 -33.31 -12.16
N LYS A 464 -13.29 -32.48 -12.18
CA LYS A 464 -14.62 -32.81 -12.70
C LYS A 464 -14.75 -32.27 -14.13
#